data_AF-A0A673WIF9-F1
#
_entry.id   AF-A0A673WIF9-F1
#
_cell.length_a   1.000
_cell.length_b   1.000
_cell.length_c   1.000
_cell.angle_alpha   90.00
_cell.angle_beta   90.00
_cell.angle_gamma   90.00
#
_symmetry.space_group_name_H-M   'P 1'
#
loop_
_entity.id
_entity.type
_entity.pdbx_description
1 polymer ?
#
loop_
_entity_poly.entity_id
_entity_poly.type
_entity_poly.pdbx_seq_one_letter_code
_entity_poly.pdbx_strand_id
1 'polypeptide(L)'
;MRDMSSSSLLWCLLVVCVLTVVQIYAAEEPKVLKVFNLHATDLQSSLLGTPDAYVEVFRAYGFLGRTEVKNNNADPSWEEEFSFLNAHENNTLRLEVYDSDIFFDDLLGTCECSIKIGTWQHQCFLKTGGTLYYSYILEPLQ
;
A
#
# COMPACT_ATOMS: atom_id res chain seq x y z
N MET A 1 30.38 -3.59 53.72
CA MET A 1 29.29 -4.37 53.08
C MET A 1 29.18 -3.87 51.66
N ARG A 2 29.44 -4.70 50.66
CA ARG A 2 29.31 -4.31 49.24
C ARG A 2 27.84 -4.48 48.85
N ASP A 3 27.27 -3.47 48.20
CA ASP A 3 25.88 -3.46 47.74
C ASP A 3 25.62 -4.56 46.71
N MET A 4 25.34 -5.76 47.20
CA MET A 4 24.98 -6.94 46.40
C MET A 4 23.57 -6.79 45.78
N SER A 5 22.79 -5.84 46.29
CA SER A 5 21.41 -5.57 45.86
C SER A 5 21.35 -4.83 44.50
N SER A 6 22.25 -3.88 44.26
CA SER A 6 22.22 -3.04 43.04
C SER A 6 22.52 -3.85 41.76
N SER A 7 23.51 -4.75 41.81
CA SER A 7 23.89 -5.62 40.68
C SER A 7 22.79 -6.62 40.32
N SER A 8 22.13 -7.22 41.32
CA SER A 8 21.01 -8.15 41.11
C SER A 8 19.80 -7.46 40.49
N LEU A 9 19.49 -6.24 40.91
CA LEU A 9 18.37 -5.46 40.37
C LEU A 9 18.62 -5.06 38.90
N LEU A 10 19.85 -4.67 38.57
CA LEU A 10 20.24 -4.37 37.19
C LEU A 10 20.11 -5.61 36.29
N TRP A 11 20.51 -6.78 36.77
CA TRP A 11 20.38 -8.02 36.02
C TRP A 11 18.91 -8.44 35.83
N CYS A 12 18.08 -8.31 36.86
CA CYS A 12 16.63 -8.52 36.74
C CYS A 12 15.99 -7.55 35.74
N LEU A 13 16.35 -6.26 35.78
CA LEU A 13 15.87 -5.27 34.82
C LEU A 13 16.28 -5.60 33.39
N LEU A 14 17.52 -6.05 33.17
CA LEU A 14 17.99 -6.48 31.86
C LEU A 14 17.24 -7.73 31.36
N VAL A 15 17.02 -8.73 32.22
CA VAL A 15 16.27 -9.94 31.86
C VAL A 15 14.82 -9.61 31.54
N VAL A 16 14.16 -8.77 32.36
CA VAL A 16 12.80 -8.30 32.09
C VAL A 16 12.75 -7.50 30.79
N CYS A 17 13.70 -6.59 30.56
CA CYS A 17 13.78 -5.81 29.32
C CYS A 17 13.91 -6.72 28.09
N VAL A 18 14.84 -7.68 28.11
CA VAL A 18 15.03 -8.64 27.02
C VAL A 18 13.76 -9.47 26.80
N LEU A 19 13.13 -9.98 27.86
CA LEU A 19 11.88 -10.74 27.74
C LEU A 19 10.76 -9.89 27.13
N THR A 20 10.56 -8.66 27.62
CA THR A 20 9.53 -7.75 27.09
C THR A 20 9.76 -7.43 25.61
N VAL A 21 11.00 -7.20 25.20
CA VAL A 21 11.37 -6.95 23.80
C VAL A 21 11.09 -8.18 22.94
N VAL A 22 11.48 -9.38 23.39
CA VAL A 22 11.18 -10.65 22.71
C VAL A 22 9.67 -10.87 22.56
N GLN A 23 8.89 -10.59 23.60
CA GLN A 23 7.44 -10.72 23.59
C GLN A 23 6.75 -9.69 22.68
N ILE A 24 7.29 -8.47 22.57
CA ILE A 24 6.80 -7.45 21.64
C ILE A 24 7.01 -7.89 20.19
N TYR A 25 8.20 -8.37 19.84
CA TYR A 25 8.47 -8.85 18.48
C TYR A 25 7.66 -10.09 18.12
N ALA A 26 7.43 -10.99 19.07
CA ALA A 26 6.61 -12.19 18.86
C ALA A 26 5.10 -11.90 18.78
N ALA A 27 4.65 -10.70 19.17
CA ALA A 27 3.25 -10.30 19.16
C ALA A 27 2.80 -9.62 17.86
N GLU A 28 3.72 -9.24 16.97
CA GLU A 28 3.33 -8.75 15.64
C GLU A 28 2.91 -9.91 14.74
N GLU A 29 1.61 -10.19 14.73
CA GLU A 29 1.03 -11.13 13.78
C GLU A 29 1.26 -10.64 12.34
N PRO A 30 1.76 -11.49 11.43
CA PRO A 30 1.90 -11.12 10.03
C PRO A 30 0.53 -10.75 9.46
N LYS A 31 0.48 -9.72 8.60
CA LYS A 31 -0.75 -9.27 7.95
C LYS A 31 -0.61 -9.36 6.44
N VAL A 32 -1.74 -9.55 5.76
CA VAL A 32 -1.84 -9.47 4.31
C VAL A 32 -2.58 -8.19 3.92
N LEU A 33 -2.00 -7.44 2.98
CA LEU A 33 -2.67 -6.35 2.29
C LEU A 33 -3.20 -6.89 0.97
N LYS A 34 -4.49 -6.71 0.69
CA LYS A 34 -5.09 -6.97 -0.63
C LYS A 34 -5.64 -5.67 -1.19
N VAL A 35 -5.35 -5.35 -2.46
CA VAL A 35 -5.83 -4.17 -3.18
C VAL A 35 -6.67 -4.66 -4.37
N PHE A 36 -7.88 -4.15 -4.51
CA PHE A 36 -8.88 -4.67 -5.45
C PHE A 36 -9.92 -3.61 -5.83
N ASN A 37 -10.86 -3.98 -6.72
CA ASN A 37 -11.95 -3.11 -7.19
C ASN A 37 -11.45 -1.80 -7.82
N LEU A 38 -10.38 -1.88 -8.62
CA LEU A 38 -9.79 -0.73 -9.28
C LEU A 38 -10.66 -0.31 -10.47
N HIS A 39 -11.08 0.95 -10.48
CA HIS A 39 -11.72 1.57 -11.64
C HIS A 39 -11.48 3.07 -11.63
N ALA A 40 -11.58 3.70 -12.79
CA ALA A 40 -11.47 5.15 -12.91
C ALA A 40 -12.65 5.71 -13.71
N THR A 41 -12.86 7.01 -13.59
CA THR A 41 -13.86 7.74 -14.36
C THR A 41 -13.30 9.04 -14.90
N ASP A 42 -13.74 9.44 -16.09
CA ASP A 42 -13.40 10.71 -16.74
C ASP A 42 -11.88 10.94 -16.84
N LEU A 43 -11.11 9.89 -17.17
CA LEU A 43 -9.67 10.01 -17.37
C LEU A 43 -9.34 10.92 -18.56
N GLN A 44 -8.36 11.82 -18.36
CA GLN A 44 -7.92 12.79 -19.36
C GLN A 44 -6.45 12.55 -19.71
N SER A 45 -6.16 12.44 -21.01
CA SER A 45 -4.80 12.36 -21.55
C SER A 45 -4.17 13.75 -21.67
N SER A 46 -2.84 13.81 -21.57
CA SER A 46 -2.01 15.01 -21.68
C SER A 46 -1.95 15.58 -23.11
N LEU A 47 -2.04 14.73 -24.14
CA LEU A 47 -1.74 15.05 -25.55
C LEU A 47 -2.97 15.12 -26.46
N LEU A 48 -4.18 15.02 -25.88
CA LEU A 48 -5.50 14.85 -26.53
C LEU A 48 -5.79 13.39 -26.92
N GLY A 49 -7.00 12.92 -26.58
CA GLY A 49 -7.43 11.55 -26.85
C GLY A 49 -8.01 10.88 -25.60
N THR A 50 -8.56 9.68 -25.77
CA THR A 50 -8.94 8.83 -24.64
C THR A 50 -7.70 8.05 -24.21
N PRO A 51 -7.34 8.03 -22.91
CA PRO A 51 -6.18 7.29 -22.43
C PRO A 51 -6.22 5.78 -22.69
N ASP A 52 -5.04 5.20 -22.87
CA ASP A 52 -4.75 3.77 -22.81
C ASP A 52 -4.27 3.42 -21.39
N ALA A 53 -5.21 3.32 -20.45
CA ALA A 53 -4.88 3.42 -19.03
C ALA A 53 -4.47 2.10 -18.35
N TYR A 54 -3.49 2.16 -17.44
CA TYR A 54 -3.18 1.10 -16.48
C TYR A 54 -2.79 1.68 -15.10
N VAL A 55 -2.77 0.83 -14.08
CA VAL A 55 -2.43 1.22 -12.70
C VAL A 55 -1.22 0.43 -12.21
N GLU A 56 -0.22 1.12 -11.68
CA GLU A 56 0.88 0.54 -10.90
C GLU A 56 0.60 0.68 -9.40
N VAL A 57 0.85 -0.39 -8.65
CA VAL A 57 0.56 -0.44 -7.21
C VAL A 57 1.85 -0.62 -6.42
N PHE A 58 2.04 0.19 -5.39
CA PHE A 58 3.22 0.19 -4.53
C PHE A 58 2.82 0.17 -3.06
N ARG A 59 3.64 -0.49 -2.22
CA ARG A 59 3.56 -0.44 -0.77
C ARG A 59 4.92 -0.06 -0.22
N ALA A 60 4.97 1.02 0.55
CA ALA A 60 6.21 1.66 0.98
C ALA A 60 7.15 1.89 -0.22
N TYR A 61 8.25 1.14 -0.30
CA TYR A 61 9.22 1.21 -1.41
C TYR A 61 9.13 0.02 -2.37
N GLY A 62 8.18 -0.90 -2.18
CA GLY A 62 8.03 -2.12 -2.99
C GLY A 62 6.93 -2.00 -4.04
N PHE A 63 7.23 -2.46 -5.25
CA PHE A 63 6.27 -2.62 -6.35
C PHE A 63 5.47 -3.92 -6.17
N LEU A 64 4.13 -3.84 -6.24
CA LEU A 64 3.22 -4.98 -6.11
C LEU A 64 2.86 -5.58 -7.46
N GLY A 65 2.89 -4.76 -8.51
CA GLY A 65 2.46 -5.15 -9.84
C GLY A 65 1.75 -4.00 -10.54
N ARG A 66 1.33 -4.29 -11.77
CA ARG A 66 0.50 -3.41 -12.57
C ARG A 66 -0.67 -4.16 -13.18
N THR A 67 -1.73 -3.44 -13.51
CA THR A 67 -2.87 -3.97 -14.25
C THR A 67 -2.53 -4.10 -15.73
N GLU A 68 -3.43 -4.71 -16.49
CA GLU A 68 -3.47 -4.61 -17.94
C GLU A 68 -3.79 -3.18 -18.38
N VAL A 69 -3.41 -2.89 -19.62
CA VAL A 69 -3.74 -1.65 -20.30
C VAL A 69 -5.15 -1.75 -20.86
N LYS A 70 -6.02 -0.83 -20.44
CA LYS A 70 -7.37 -0.65 -21.00
C LYS A 70 -7.31 0.44 -22.06
N ASN A 71 -7.24 0.00 -23.32
CA ASN A 71 -7.04 0.90 -24.45
C ASN A 71 -8.29 1.76 -24.73
N ASN A 72 -8.08 3.05 -25.01
CA ASN A 72 -9.06 4.03 -25.46
C ASN A 72 -10.33 4.02 -24.61
N ASN A 73 -10.16 4.06 -23.28
CA ASN A 73 -11.27 4.02 -22.33
C ASN A 73 -11.08 5.05 -21.20
N ALA A 74 -11.99 6.03 -21.13
CA ALA A 74 -11.99 7.07 -20.11
C ALA A 74 -12.53 6.58 -18.75
N ASP A 75 -13.27 5.47 -18.75
CA ASP A 75 -13.91 4.89 -17.58
C ASP A 75 -13.50 3.40 -17.41
N PRO A 76 -12.20 3.09 -17.29
CA PRO A 76 -11.72 1.72 -17.21
C PRO A 76 -12.05 1.07 -15.87
N SER A 77 -12.21 -0.25 -15.90
CA SER A 77 -12.29 -1.12 -14.72
C SER A 77 -11.33 -2.28 -14.91
N TRP A 78 -10.54 -2.59 -13.89
CA TRP A 78 -9.50 -3.63 -13.91
C TRP A 78 -9.90 -4.78 -12.98
N GLU A 79 -9.72 -6.02 -13.45
CA GLU A 79 -10.09 -7.23 -12.71
C GLU A 79 -9.00 -7.67 -11.74
N GLU A 80 -7.79 -7.14 -11.90
CA GLU A 80 -6.62 -7.51 -11.13
C GLU A 80 -6.77 -7.16 -9.65
N GLU A 81 -6.32 -8.09 -8.81
CA GLU A 81 -6.14 -7.90 -7.39
C GLU A 81 -4.67 -8.12 -7.01
N PHE A 82 -4.15 -7.29 -6.11
CA PHE A 82 -2.77 -7.36 -5.67
C PHE A 82 -2.73 -7.79 -4.21
N SER A 83 -1.85 -8.73 -3.86
CA SER A 83 -1.69 -9.22 -2.48
C SER A 83 -0.23 -9.12 -2.02
N PHE A 84 -0.01 -8.59 -0.82
CA PHE A 84 1.32 -8.47 -0.23
C PHE A 84 1.33 -9.01 1.21
N LEU A 85 2.25 -9.94 1.48
CA LEU A 85 2.44 -10.53 2.82
C LEU A 85 3.30 -9.62 3.70
N ASN A 86 3.17 -9.78 5.01
CA ASN A 86 3.93 -8.99 5.99
C ASN A 86 3.71 -7.48 5.82
N ALA A 87 2.47 -7.08 5.54
CA ALA A 87 2.06 -5.68 5.51
C ALA A 87 2.04 -5.10 6.93
N HIS A 88 2.49 -3.86 7.11
CA HIS A 88 2.46 -3.19 8.41
C HIS A 88 1.51 -1.99 8.33
N GLU A 89 0.78 -1.76 9.42
CA GLU A 89 -0.06 -0.58 9.52
C GLU A 89 0.78 0.71 9.38
N ASN A 90 0.18 1.75 8.83
CA ASN A 90 0.82 3.04 8.51
C ASN A 90 1.85 3.00 7.37
N ASN A 91 2.07 1.86 6.71
CA ASN A 91 2.79 1.89 5.44
C ASN A 91 1.99 2.69 4.41
N THR A 92 2.69 3.41 3.53
CA THR A 92 2.08 4.09 2.40
C THR A 92 1.66 3.06 1.36
N LEU A 93 0.39 3.04 0.98
CA LEU A 93 -0.10 2.44 -0.25
C LEU A 93 -0.17 3.54 -1.30
N ARG A 94 0.52 3.36 -2.42
CA ARG A 94 0.59 4.30 -3.54
C ARG A 94 0.10 3.62 -4.81
N LEU A 95 -0.84 4.25 -5.49
CA LEU A 95 -1.34 3.84 -6.80
C LEU A 95 -1.01 4.95 -7.80
N GLU A 96 -0.41 4.58 -8.92
CA GLU A 96 -0.06 5.49 -10.01
C GLU A 96 -0.82 5.07 -11.26
N VAL A 97 -1.56 6.01 -11.86
CA VAL A 97 -2.31 5.78 -13.09
C VAL A 97 -1.51 6.33 -14.26
N TYR A 98 -1.30 5.51 -15.27
CA TYR A 98 -0.52 5.83 -16.46
C TYR A 98 -1.37 5.73 -17.71
N ASP A 99 -1.06 6.56 -18.71
CA ASP A 99 -1.50 6.46 -20.10
C ASP A 99 -0.37 5.79 -20.91
N SER A 100 -0.64 4.64 -21.51
CA SER A 100 0.40 3.86 -22.20
C SER A 100 0.65 4.38 -23.60
N ASP A 101 1.92 4.61 -23.93
CA ASP A 101 2.33 5.25 -25.17
C ASP A 101 3.48 4.48 -25.84
N ILE A 102 3.69 4.71 -27.14
CA ILE A 102 4.72 3.98 -27.91
C ILE A 102 6.13 4.21 -27.36
N PHE A 103 6.41 5.40 -26.84
CA PHE A 103 7.75 5.80 -26.42
C PHE A 103 7.91 5.92 -24.90
N PHE A 104 6.99 6.63 -24.24
CA PHE A 104 7.02 6.88 -22.81
C PHE A 104 5.61 6.98 -22.28
N ASP A 105 5.29 6.17 -21.27
CA ASP A 105 3.99 6.22 -20.62
C ASP A 105 3.86 7.50 -19.78
N ASP A 106 2.71 8.17 -19.87
CA ASP A 106 2.44 9.44 -19.21
C ASP A 106 1.73 9.21 -17.86
N LEU A 107 2.31 9.75 -16.78
CA LEU A 107 1.67 9.69 -15.45
C LEU A 107 0.46 10.63 -15.39
N LEU A 108 -0.74 10.06 -15.31
CA LEU A 108 -2.01 10.79 -15.17
C LEU A 108 -2.23 11.27 -13.72
N GLY A 109 -1.83 10.47 -12.75
CA GLY A 109 -1.88 10.89 -11.35
C GLY A 109 -1.44 9.82 -10.36
N THR A 110 -1.29 10.25 -9.12
CA THR A 110 -0.85 9.42 -8.00
C THR A 110 -1.80 9.57 -6.85
N CYS A 111 -2.18 8.44 -6.24
CA CYS A 111 -2.99 8.37 -5.05
C CYS A 111 -2.21 7.70 -3.94
N GLU A 112 -2.17 8.31 -2.76
CA GLU A 112 -1.46 7.78 -1.60
C GLU A 112 -2.36 7.77 -0.37
N CYS A 113 -2.31 6.68 0.40
CA CYS A 113 -2.90 6.61 1.72
C CYS A 113 -2.02 5.82 2.70
N SER A 114 -2.13 6.11 3.99
CA SER A 114 -1.54 5.28 5.03
C SER A 114 -2.49 4.13 5.35
N ILE A 115 -2.06 2.88 5.13
CA ILE A 115 -2.92 1.72 5.32
C ILE A 115 -3.27 1.51 6.80
N LYS A 116 -4.53 1.13 7.05
CA LYS A 116 -5.11 0.82 8.36
C LYS A 116 -5.73 -0.57 8.35
N ILE A 117 -5.75 -1.24 9.50
CA ILE A 117 -6.42 -2.55 9.63
C ILE A 117 -7.90 -2.43 9.22
N GLY A 118 -8.42 -3.45 8.56
CA GLY A 118 -9.81 -3.53 8.08
C GLY A 118 -9.94 -3.29 6.57
N THR A 119 -11.18 -3.16 6.12
CA THR A 119 -11.54 -2.92 4.71
C THR A 119 -11.84 -1.44 4.49
N TRP A 120 -11.26 -0.87 3.45
CA TRP A 120 -11.33 0.55 3.13
C TRP A 120 -11.63 0.76 1.66
N GLN A 121 -12.44 1.77 1.37
CA GLN A 121 -12.72 2.26 0.02
C GLN A 121 -12.15 3.66 -0.10
N HIS A 122 -11.46 3.91 -1.21
CA HIS A 122 -10.81 5.18 -1.49
C HIS A 122 -11.20 5.69 -2.86
N GLN A 123 -11.26 7.02 -2.94
CA GLN A 123 -11.29 7.76 -4.19
C GLN A 123 -10.28 8.90 -4.12
N CYS A 124 -9.70 9.26 -5.26
CA CYS A 124 -8.74 10.34 -5.38
C CYS A 124 -8.81 10.99 -6.75
N PHE A 125 -8.69 12.31 -6.78
CA PHE A 125 -8.63 13.08 -8.02
C PHE A 125 -7.24 13.02 -8.62
N LEU A 126 -7.15 12.71 -9.91
CA LEU A 126 -5.88 12.64 -10.62
C LEU A 126 -5.45 14.02 -11.09
N LYS A 127 -4.14 14.20 -11.28
CA LYS A 127 -3.55 15.49 -11.60
C LYS A 127 -3.95 15.98 -12.99
N THR A 128 -4.01 15.09 -13.98
CA THR A 128 -4.43 15.42 -15.35
C THR A 128 -5.95 15.50 -15.51
N GLY A 129 -6.71 14.93 -14.58
CA GLY A 129 -8.18 14.90 -14.64
C GLY A 129 -8.73 13.48 -14.39
N GLY A 130 -9.99 13.41 -13.97
CA GLY A 130 -10.63 12.15 -13.61
C GLY A 130 -10.42 11.74 -12.16
N THR A 131 -11.03 10.61 -11.80
CA THR A 131 -11.00 10.05 -10.44
C THR A 131 -10.65 8.58 -10.49
N LEU A 132 -9.69 8.15 -9.67
CA LEU A 132 -9.41 6.73 -9.42
C LEU A 132 -10.16 6.29 -8.16
N TYR A 133 -10.75 5.10 -8.23
CA TYR A 133 -11.41 4.40 -7.15
C TYR A 133 -10.73 3.06 -6.92
N TYR A 134 -10.54 2.69 -5.66
CA TYR A 134 -9.99 1.39 -5.29
C TYR A 134 -10.44 1.01 -3.88
N SER A 135 -10.32 -0.27 -3.58
CA SER A 135 -10.51 -0.80 -2.23
C SER A 135 -9.26 -1.52 -1.77
N TYR A 136 -9.03 -1.57 -0.47
CA TYR A 136 -8.05 -2.47 0.10
C TYR A 136 -8.56 -3.10 1.39
N ILE A 137 -8.00 -4.25 1.75
CA ILE A 137 -8.15 -4.85 3.07
C ILE A 137 -6.77 -5.15 3.66
N LEU A 138 -6.58 -4.77 4.92
CA LEU A 138 -5.43 -5.17 5.72
C LEU A 138 -5.92 -6.04 6.87
N GLU A 139 -5.58 -7.32 6.85
CA GLU A 139 -6.06 -8.32 7.81
C GLU A 139 -4.91 -9.21 8.30
N PRO A 140 -5.00 -9.79 9.51
CA PRO A 140 -4.06 -10.82 9.95
C PRO A 140 -3.98 -11.97 8.96
N LEU A 141 -2.78 -12.48 8.72
CA LEU A 141 -2.55 -13.68 7.94
C LEU A 141 -3.09 -14.87 8.74
N GLN A 142 -4.09 -15.55 8.19
CA GLN A 142 -4.69 -16.76 8.79
C GLN A 142 -3.80 -17.98 8.64
#